data_AF-A0A537XRR9-F1
#
_entry.id   AF-A0A537XRR9-F1
#
_cell.length_a   1.000
_cell.length_b   1.000
_cell.length_c   1.000
_cell.angle_alpha   90.00
_cell.angle_beta   90.00
_cell.angle_gamma   90.00
#
_symmetry.space_group_name_H-M   'P 1'
#
loop_
_entity.id
_entity.type
_entity.pdbx_description
1 polymer ?
#
loop_
_entity_poly.entity_id
_entity_poly.type
_entity_poly.pdbx_seq_one_letter_code
_entity_poly.pdbx_strand_id
1 'polypeptide(L)' 'MQGATIVLDDERLILRGRLAPMGRQRCRTHPGDRMCSSDGCRTRLSIYNPSALCWQHQRPTRFIQRAERRTA' A
#
# COMPACT_ATOMS: atom_id res chain seq x y z
N MET A 1 35.44 27.02 -31.03
CA MET A 1 34.66 26.73 -29.81
C MET A 1 33.75 25.56 -30.14
N GLN A 2 34.17 24.34 -29.80
CA GLN A 2 33.49 23.09 -30.17
C GLN A 2 32.39 22.81 -29.13
N GLY A 3 31.12 22.81 -29.56
CA GLY A 3 29.98 22.47 -28.72
C GLY A 3 29.87 20.95 -28.58
N ALA A 4 30.02 20.45 -27.35
CA ALA A 4 29.84 19.05 -27.03
C ALA A 4 28.38 18.64 -27.24
N THR A 5 28.13 17.71 -28.16
CA THR A 5 26.84 17.03 -28.27
C THR A 5 26.79 16.01 -27.13
N ILE A 6 26.07 16.33 -26.06
CA ILE A 6 25.82 15.38 -24.98
C ILE A 6 24.74 14.41 -25.48
N VAL A 7 25.17 13.23 -25.93
CA VAL A 7 24.27 12.12 -26.20
C VAL A 7 23.90 11.54 -24.84
N LEU A 8 22.73 11.91 -24.32
CA LEU A 8 22.14 11.25 -23.14
C LEU A 8 21.53 9.95 -23.66
N ASP A 9 22.21 8.83 -23.40
CA ASP A 9 21.70 7.49 -23.71
C ASP A 9 20.48 7.23 -22.80
N ASP A 10 19.30 7.40 -23.39
CA ASP A 10 18.00 7.15 -22.77
C ASP A 10 17.83 5.64 -22.64
N GLU A 11 18.41 5.06 -21.57
CA GLU A 11 18.20 3.68 -21.15
C GLU A 11 16.72 3.48 -20.78
N ARG A 12 15.87 3.42 -21.80
CA ARG A 12 14.45 3.12 -21.67
C ARG A 12 14.35 1.71 -21.15
N LEU A 13 14.03 1.60 -19.87
CA LEU A 13 13.51 0.39 -19.28
C LEU A 13 12.23 0.00 -20.06
N ILE A 14 12.37 -0.87 -21.07
CA ILE A 14 11.23 -1.37 -21.84
C ILE A 14 10.45 -2.32 -20.93
N LEU A 15 9.45 -1.77 -20.24
CA LEU A 15 8.53 -2.53 -19.42
C LEU A 15 7.65 -3.39 -20.33
N ARG A 16 8.08 -4.62 -20.61
CA ARG A 16 7.27 -5.60 -21.37
C ARG A 16 6.09 -6.06 -20.51
N GLY A 17 4.88 -5.72 -20.92
CA GLY A 17 3.65 -6.17 -20.27
C GLY A 17 2.46 -5.28 -20.61
N ARG A 18 1.24 -5.81 -20.47
CA ARG A 18 0.04 -4.97 -20.53
C ARG A 18 -0.02 -4.20 -19.21
N LEU A 19 0.09 -2.87 -19.26
CA LEU A 19 -0.18 -2.03 -18.10
C LEU A 19 -1.55 -2.43 -17.55
N ALA A 20 -1.61 -2.74 -16.25
CA ALA A 20 -2.88 -2.93 -15.60
C ALA A 20 -3.74 -1.68 -15.88
N PRO A 21 -5.03 -1.83 -16.21
CA PRO A 21 -5.86 -0.67 -16.45
C PRO A 21 -5.76 0.25 -15.23
N MET A 22 -5.52 1.55 -15.45
CA MET A 22 -5.48 2.58 -14.42
C MET A 22 -6.89 2.87 -13.87
N GLY A 23 -7.65 1.81 -13.53
CA GLY A 23 -8.90 1.93 -12.81
C GLY A 23 -8.60 2.26 -11.36
N ARG A 24 -9.25 3.29 -10.81
CA ARG A 24 -9.27 3.50 -9.35
C ARG A 24 -9.86 2.25 -8.71
N GLN A 25 -9.02 1.41 -8.12
CA GLN A 25 -9.53 0.35 -7.26
C GLN A 25 -10.26 1.01 -6.10
N ARG A 26 -11.53 0.65 -5.90
CA ARG A 26 -12.30 1.15 -4.77
C ARG A 26 -11.68 0.59 -3.50
N CYS A 27 -11.38 1.45 -2.53
CA CYS A 27 -11.01 1.00 -1.19
C CYS A 27 -12.14 0.16 -0.61
N ARG A 28 -11.78 -0.95 0.05
CA ARG A 28 -12.75 -1.78 0.77
C ARG A 28 -13.33 -0.95 1.91
N THR A 29 -14.65 -1.04 2.09
CA THR A 29 -15.38 -0.39 3.16
C THR A 29 -16.21 -1.42 3.92
N HIS A 30 -16.48 -1.11 5.18
CA HIS A 30 -17.19 -1.94 6.14
C HIS A 30 -18.35 -1.12 6.74
N PRO A 31 -19.35 -1.79 7.36
CA PRO A 31 -20.47 -1.10 7.99
C PRO A 31 -20.01 0.01 8.94
N GLY A 32 -20.72 1.14 8.89
CA GLY A 32 -20.53 2.25 9.81
C GLY A 32 -20.93 1.89 11.23
N ASP A 33 -20.57 2.78 12.18
CA ASP A 33 -21.01 2.72 13.57
C ASP A 33 -20.64 1.44 14.35
N ARG A 34 -19.73 0.64 13.81
CA ARG A 34 -19.16 -0.50 14.53
C ARG A 34 -18.38 -0.02 15.75
N MET A 35 -18.51 -0.71 16.87
CA MET A 35 -17.72 -0.47 18.08
C MET A 35 -16.64 -1.55 18.22
N CYS A 36 -15.54 -1.20 18.89
CA CYS A 36 -14.49 -2.15 19.26
C CYS A 36 -15.09 -3.28 20.12
N SER A 37 -14.78 -4.53 19.79
CA SER A 37 -15.27 -5.71 20.53
C SER A 37 -14.48 -6.02 21.82
N SER A 38 -13.52 -5.17 22.20
CA SER A 38 -12.82 -5.33 23.49
C SER A 38 -13.72 -4.90 24.64
N ASP A 39 -13.69 -5.64 25.74
CA ASP A 39 -14.49 -5.35 26.92
C ASP A 39 -14.22 -3.92 27.43
N GLY A 40 -15.30 -3.18 27.72
CA GLY A 40 -15.25 -1.78 28.17
C GLY A 40 -14.78 -0.75 27.13
N CYS A 41 -14.39 -1.16 25.92
CA CYS A 41 -13.89 -0.22 24.91
C CYS A 41 -15.04 0.44 24.12
N ARG A 42 -15.15 1.78 24.21
CA ARG A 42 -16.19 2.56 23.52
C ARG A 42 -15.74 3.14 22.17
N THR A 43 -14.59 2.71 21.65
CA THR A 43 -14.02 3.25 20.42
C THR A 43 -14.86 2.87 19.20
N ARG A 44 -15.36 3.88 18.47
CA ARG A 44 -16.05 3.69 17.18
C ARG A 44 -15.04 3.40 16.08
N LEU A 45 -15.26 2.33 15.33
CA LEU A 45 -14.39 1.89 14.24
C LEU A 45 -14.71 2.67 12.97
N SER A 46 -13.67 3.03 12.24
CA SER A 46 -13.82 3.62 10.90
C SER A 46 -14.34 2.59 9.91
N ILE A 47 -15.05 3.04 8.88
CA ILE A 47 -15.52 2.22 7.76
C ILE A 47 -14.37 1.53 7.00
N TYR A 48 -13.13 1.98 7.17
CA TYR A 48 -11.96 1.37 6.55
C TYR A 48 -11.27 0.33 7.44
N ASN A 49 -11.73 0.12 8.68
CA ASN A 49 -11.16 -0.88 9.57
C ASN A 49 -11.79 -2.26 9.33
N PRO A 50 -11.04 -3.23 8.80
CA PRO A 50 -11.57 -4.58 8.60
C PRO A 50 -11.72 -5.36 9.91
N SER A 51 -11.00 -4.99 10.97
CA SER A 51 -10.99 -5.72 12.24
C SER A 51 -12.17 -5.39 13.13
N ALA A 52 -12.52 -6.29 14.04
CA ALA A 52 -13.46 -6.06 15.14
C ALA A 52 -12.85 -5.25 16.29
N LEU A 53 -11.53 -5.02 16.27
CA LEU A 53 -10.80 -4.30 17.32
C LEU A 53 -10.28 -2.96 16.80
N CYS A 54 -10.14 -2.00 17.72
CA CYS A 54 -9.48 -0.73 17.43
C CYS A 54 -7.95 -0.88 17.40
N TRP A 55 -7.25 0.17 16.98
CA TRP A 55 -5.78 0.16 16.83
C TRP A 55 -5.01 -0.11 18.14
N GLN A 56 -5.59 0.17 19.31
CA GLN A 56 -4.98 -0.14 20.61
C GLN A 56 -5.12 -1.62 21.01
N HIS A 57 -6.23 -2.26 20.65
CA HIS A 57 -6.52 -3.64 21.03
C HIS A 57 -6.11 -4.66 19.95
N GLN A 58 -5.84 -4.18 18.73
CA GLN A 58 -5.32 -5.02 17.68
C GLN A 58 -3.88 -5.41 17.97
N ARG A 59 -3.56 -6.70 17.83
CA ARG A 59 -2.16 -7.14 17.90
C ARG A 59 -1.37 -6.48 16.77
N PRO A 60 -0.17 -5.94 17.04
CA PRO A 60 0.65 -5.35 15.99
C PRO A 60 0.95 -6.40 14.92
N THR A 61 0.51 -6.14 13.69
CA THR A 61 0.82 -6.97 12.54
C THR A 61 2.34 -6.94 12.34
N ARG A 62 2.98 -8.12 12.37
CA ARG A 62 4.40 -8.22 12.00
C ARG A 62 4.50 -7.98 10.50
N PHE A 63 4.95 -6.79 10.10
CA PHE A 63 5.38 -6.57 8.74
C PHE A 63 6.70 -7.32 8.55
N ILE A 64 6.64 -8.47 7.88
CA ILE A 64 7.85 -9.10 7.38
C ILE A 64 8.35 -8.20 6.26
N GLN A 65 9.41 -7.43 6.51
CA GLN A 65 10.10 -6.73 5.44
C GLN A 65 10.53 -7.77 4.42
N ARG A 66 10.08 -7.63 3.17
CA ARG A 66 10.56 -8.51 2.10
C ARG A 66 12.07 -8.32 2.02
N ALA A 67 12.81 -9.39 2.26
CA ALA A 67 14.25 -9.40 2.04
C ALA A 67 14.54 -8.96 0.60
N GLU A 68 15.62 -8.21 0.42
CA GLU A 68 16.06 -7.73 -0.88
C GLU A 68 16.18 -8.92 -1.83
N ARG A 69 15.52 -8.81 -2.99
CA ARG A 69 15.56 -9.84 -4.02
C ARG A 69 16.98 -9.80 -4.59
N ARG A 70 17.83 -10.77 -4.25
CA ARG A 70 19.19 -10.90 -4.82
C ARG A 70 19.07 -11.07 -6.33
N THR A 71 19.32 -10.01 -7.09
CA THR A 71 19.56 -10.05 -8.53
C THR A 71 20.88 -10.77 -8.76
N ALA A 72 20.84 -11.87 -9.50
CA ALA A 72 22.00 -12.62 -9.97
C ALA A 72 22.50 -12.03 -11.28
#